data_AF-K2J2U3-F1
#
_entry.id   AF-K2J2U3-F1
#
_cell.length_a   1.000
_cell.length_b   1.000
_cell.length_c   1.000
_cell.angle_alpha   90.00
_cell.angle_beta   90.00
_cell.angle_gamma   90.00
#
_symmetry.space_group_name_H-M   'P 1'
#
loop_
_entity.id
_entity.type
_entity.pdbx_description
1 polymer ?
#
loop_
_entity_poly.entity_id
_entity_poly.type
_entity_poly.pdbx_seq_one_letter_code
_entity_poly.pdbx_strand_id
1 'polypeptide(L)'
;MSSLPATVPAIAASPLIASDIVRGTCRLLAAHGHGTLTEVTLRTGRRVDVMALAPDGSITVVEVKSSVQDFRSDRKWRDYLEFCDRFFFAVGEGFPHDILPDEPGLIVADRFGAAILREAPEARLAPARRKALTLKFALLGSQRLTRTLDPEAC
;
A
#
# COMPACT_ATOMS: atom_id res chain seq x y z
N MET A 1 -24.35 28.11 -38.77
CA MET A 1 -23.56 26.86 -38.93
C MET A 1 -22.64 26.76 -37.72
N SER A 2 -23.08 26.08 -36.66
CA SER A 2 -22.28 25.93 -35.43
C SER A 2 -21.45 24.66 -35.57
N SER A 3 -20.13 24.78 -35.64
CA SER A 3 -19.21 23.65 -35.68
C SER A 3 -19.19 22.94 -34.32
N LEU A 4 -19.38 21.63 -34.33
CA LEU A 4 -19.16 20.77 -33.17
C LEU A 4 -17.66 20.74 -32.83
N PRO A 5 -17.25 20.75 -31.56
CA PRO A 5 -15.85 20.64 -31.20
C PRO A 5 -15.31 19.26 -31.59
N ALA A 6 -14.11 19.23 -32.15
CA ALA A 6 -13.42 18.00 -32.51
C ALA A 6 -13.16 17.16 -31.24
N THR A 7 -13.62 15.91 -31.26
CA THR A 7 -13.34 14.92 -30.21
C THR A 7 -11.83 14.68 -30.14
N VAL A 8 -11.19 15.11 -29.06
CA VAL A 8 -9.80 14.79 -28.77
C VAL A 8 -9.73 13.28 -28.51
N PRO A 9 -8.90 12.51 -29.25
CA PRO A 9 -8.77 11.09 -28.99
C PRO A 9 -8.19 10.88 -27.58
N ALA A 10 -8.89 10.11 -26.75
CA ALA A 10 -8.38 9.70 -25.46
C ALA A 10 -7.11 8.87 -25.68
N ILE A 11 -5.98 9.37 -25.18
CA ILE A 11 -4.74 8.59 -25.15
C ILE A 11 -5.00 7.42 -24.19
N ALA A 12 -5.01 6.20 -24.70
CA ALA A 12 -5.15 5.01 -23.88
C ALA A 12 -3.99 4.97 -22.87
N ALA A 13 -4.32 5.07 -21.57
CA ALA A 13 -3.32 4.97 -20.52
C ALA A 13 -2.67 3.58 -20.58
N SER A 14 -1.34 3.53 -20.45
CA SER A 14 -0.63 2.25 -20.35
C SER A 14 -1.10 1.49 -19.10
N PRO A 15 -1.22 0.16 -19.16
CA PRO A 15 -1.66 -0.63 -18.01
C PRO A 15 -0.74 -0.40 -16.82
N LEU A 16 -1.33 -0.18 -15.64
CA LEU A 16 -0.60 0.01 -14.39
C LEU A 16 0.10 -1.29 -13.98
N ILE A 17 1.33 -1.16 -13.50
CA ILE A 17 2.05 -2.26 -12.86
C ILE A 17 2.03 -2.10 -11.34
N ALA A 18 2.36 -3.18 -10.60
CA ALA A 18 2.32 -3.15 -9.13
C ALA A 18 3.14 -2.00 -8.53
N SER A 19 4.31 -1.68 -9.09
CA SER A 19 5.14 -0.56 -8.61
C SER A 19 4.49 0.82 -8.79
N ASP A 20 3.61 1.00 -9.78
CA ASP A 20 2.85 2.23 -9.95
C ASP A 20 1.84 2.38 -8.80
N ILE A 21 1.10 1.32 -8.49
CA ILE A 21 0.10 1.28 -7.40
C ILE A 21 0.79 1.50 -6.05
N VAL A 22 1.93 0.84 -5.81
CA VAL A 22 2.77 1.06 -4.60
C VAL A 22 3.17 2.53 -4.50
N ARG A 23 3.62 3.14 -5.60
CA ARG A 23 4.06 4.54 -5.59
C ARG A 23 2.92 5.50 -5.24
N GLY A 24 1.76 5.35 -5.88
CA GLY A 24 0.58 6.16 -5.57
C GLY A 24 0.13 6.00 -4.12
N THR A 25 0.09 4.77 -3.64
CA THR A 25 -0.27 4.42 -2.25
C THR A 25 0.68 5.07 -1.26
N CYS A 26 2.00 4.97 -1.45
CA CYS A 26 2.98 5.59 -0.56
C CYS A 26 2.86 7.12 -0.56
N ARG A 27 2.55 7.75 -1.70
CA ARG A 27 2.32 9.20 -1.79
C ARG A 27 1.09 9.65 -1.01
N LEU A 28 -0.02 8.93 -1.14
CA LEU A 28 -1.24 9.18 -0.37
C LEU A 28 -0.93 9.10 1.14
N LEU A 29 -0.32 8.01 1.59
CA LEU A 29 0.00 7.81 3.00
C LEU A 29 0.97 8.89 3.54
N ALA A 30 1.96 9.28 2.74
CA ALA A 30 2.86 10.38 3.09
C ALA A 30 2.13 11.73 3.18
N ALA A 31 1.15 11.99 2.30
CA ALA A 31 0.31 13.19 2.37
C ALA A 31 -0.57 13.22 3.64
N HIS A 32 -0.93 12.05 4.18
CA HIS A 32 -1.55 11.91 5.50
C HIS A 32 -0.55 11.94 6.68
N GLY A 33 0.72 12.21 6.42
CA GLY A 33 1.77 12.33 7.45
C GLY A 33 2.33 11.00 7.93
N HIS A 34 2.08 9.89 7.22
CA HIS A 34 2.62 8.58 7.59
C HIS A 34 4.00 8.36 6.97
N GLY A 35 4.93 7.76 7.72
CA GLY A 35 6.14 7.17 7.14
C GLY A 35 5.82 5.84 6.47
N THR A 36 6.45 5.53 5.33
CA THR A 36 6.18 4.29 4.58
C THR A 36 7.45 3.49 4.31
N LEU A 37 7.36 2.16 4.41
CA LEU A 37 8.36 1.22 3.90
C LEU A 37 7.69 0.16 3.04
N THR A 38 8.28 -0.15 1.89
CA THR A 38 7.80 -1.19 0.99
C THR A 38 8.47 -2.55 1.28
N GLU A 39 7.88 -3.67 0.85
CA GLU A 39 8.50 -5.00 0.90
C GLU A 39 9.04 -5.36 2.31
N VAL A 40 8.21 -5.20 3.35
CA VAL A 40 8.63 -5.42 4.75
C VAL A 40 8.40 -6.87 5.13
N THR A 41 9.48 -7.63 5.30
CA THR A 41 9.39 -9.01 5.81
C THR A 41 8.93 -8.99 7.26
N LEU A 42 7.95 -9.79 7.67
CA LEU A 42 7.43 -9.96 9.02
C LEU A 42 8.20 -11.07 9.78
N ARG A 43 7.92 -11.25 11.08
CA ARG A 43 8.58 -12.31 11.87
C ARG A 43 8.21 -13.73 11.38
N THR A 44 7.06 -13.86 10.73
CA THR A 44 6.58 -15.11 10.11
C THR A 44 7.36 -15.48 8.84
N GLY A 45 8.27 -14.63 8.36
CA GLY A 45 8.95 -14.78 7.08
C GLY A 45 8.10 -14.34 5.87
N ARG A 46 6.83 -14.01 6.08
CA ARG A 46 5.98 -13.36 5.06
C ARG A 46 6.44 -11.93 4.80
N ARG A 47 6.02 -11.33 3.70
CA ARG A 47 6.36 -9.97 3.32
C ARG A 47 5.09 -9.20 2.99
N VAL A 48 4.96 -8.00 3.54
CA VAL A 48 3.87 -7.08 3.19
C VAL A 48 4.38 -6.07 2.17
N ASP A 49 3.52 -5.67 1.23
CA ASP A 49 3.93 -4.79 0.14
C ASP A 49 4.21 -3.36 0.63
N VAL A 50 3.35 -2.81 1.49
CA VAL A 50 3.58 -1.52 2.15
C VAL A 50 3.22 -1.63 3.64
N MET A 51 4.13 -1.17 4.48
CA MET A 51 3.88 -0.88 5.89
C MET A 51 3.97 0.62 6.09
N ALA A 52 2.99 1.20 6.79
CA ALA A 52 2.98 2.62 7.14
C ALA A 52 2.92 2.81 8.65
N LEU A 53 3.62 3.83 9.15
CA LEU A 53 3.65 4.24 10.54
C LEU A 53 3.14 5.67 10.65
N ALA A 54 2.02 5.85 11.35
CA ALA A 54 1.43 7.16 11.62
C ALA A 54 2.07 7.84 12.85
N PRO A 55 1.92 9.17 13.00
CA PRO A 55 2.50 9.92 14.13
C PRO A 55 2.03 9.48 15.52
N ASP A 56 0.82 8.92 15.62
CA ASP A 56 0.25 8.35 16.85
C ASP A 56 0.77 6.93 17.16
N GLY A 57 1.63 6.37 16.30
CA GLY A 57 2.15 5.02 16.40
C GLY A 57 1.23 3.94 15.83
N SER A 58 0.13 4.30 15.18
CA SER A 58 -0.73 3.37 14.43
C SER A 58 0.04 2.79 13.24
N ILE A 59 -0.14 1.50 13.00
CA ILE A 59 0.52 0.75 11.93
C ILE A 59 -0.52 0.32 10.91
N THR A 60 -0.32 0.72 9.67
CA THR A 60 -1.16 0.28 8.54
C THR A 60 -0.38 -0.68 7.67
N VAL A 61 -1.01 -1.78 7.26
CA VAL A 61 -0.49 -2.65 6.20
C VAL A 61 -1.36 -2.46 4.95
N VAL A 62 -0.70 -2.30 3.80
CA VAL A 62 -1.38 -2.27 2.51
C VAL A 62 -0.83 -3.40 1.64
N GLU A 63 -1.74 -4.21 1.14
CA GLU A 63 -1.45 -5.29 0.18
C GLU A 63 -1.87 -4.84 -1.22
N VAL A 64 -0.92 -4.83 -2.15
CA VAL A 64 -1.12 -4.33 -3.52
C VAL A 64 -1.55 -5.47 -4.42
N LYS A 65 -2.66 -5.30 -5.15
CA LYS A 65 -3.12 -6.25 -6.16
C LYS A 65 -3.16 -5.60 -7.53
N SER A 66 -2.21 -5.97 -8.40
CA SER A 66 -2.14 -5.41 -9.76
C SER A 66 -3.02 -6.14 -10.76
N SER A 67 -3.61 -7.29 -10.39
CA SER A 67 -4.53 -8.04 -11.24
C SER A 67 -5.46 -8.94 -10.43
N VAL A 68 -6.58 -9.34 -11.03
CA VAL A 68 -7.51 -10.32 -10.44
C VAL A 68 -6.81 -11.64 -10.11
N GLN A 69 -5.86 -12.06 -10.95
CA GLN A 69 -5.11 -13.30 -10.74
C GLN A 69 -4.20 -13.21 -9.50
N ASP A 70 -3.57 -12.05 -9.28
CA ASP A 70 -2.75 -11.77 -8.11
C ASP A 70 -3.56 -11.79 -6.82
N PHE A 71 -4.78 -11.24 -6.84
CA PHE A 71 -5.70 -11.36 -5.71
C PHE A 71 -6.13 -12.81 -5.46
N ARG A 72 -6.49 -13.56 -6.50
CA ARG A 72 -6.95 -14.96 -6.36
C ARG A 72 -5.86 -15.93 -5.90
N SER A 73 -4.59 -15.63 -6.20
CA SER A 73 -3.45 -16.44 -5.75
C SER A 73 -3.07 -16.15 -4.31
N ASP A 74 -3.32 -14.94 -3.81
CA ASP A 74 -3.06 -14.57 -2.43
C ASP A 74 -4.14 -15.06 -1.47
N ARG A 75 -3.89 -16.26 -0.94
CA ARG A 75 -4.77 -16.91 0.05
C ARG A 75 -4.38 -16.58 1.49
N LYS A 76 -3.36 -15.74 1.71
CA LYS A 76 -2.71 -15.56 3.02
C LYS A 76 -2.73 -14.14 3.53
N TRP A 77 -3.30 -13.19 2.80
CA TRP A 77 -3.45 -11.80 3.25
C TRP A 77 -4.04 -11.66 4.66
N ARG A 78 -4.94 -12.57 5.07
CA ARG A 78 -5.54 -12.59 6.43
C ARG A 78 -4.50 -12.76 7.54
N ASP A 79 -3.38 -13.42 7.26
CA ASP A 79 -2.27 -13.57 8.19
C ASP A 79 -1.63 -12.20 8.53
N TYR A 80 -1.88 -11.16 7.73
CA TYR A 80 -1.33 -9.82 7.96
C TYR A 80 -2.15 -8.99 8.95
N LEU A 81 -3.39 -9.40 9.24
CA LEU A 81 -4.28 -8.69 10.16
C LEU A 81 -3.74 -8.64 11.60
N GLU A 82 -2.95 -9.63 12.04
CA GLU A 82 -2.30 -9.60 13.37
C GLU A 82 -1.09 -8.64 13.45
N PHE A 83 -0.71 -7.99 12.34
CA PHE A 83 0.47 -7.14 12.22
C PHE A 83 0.15 -5.67 11.87
N CYS A 84 -1.12 -5.27 11.92
CA CYS A 84 -1.52 -3.87 11.69
C CYS A 84 -2.73 -3.49 12.54
N ASP A 85 -2.91 -2.18 12.73
CA ASP A 85 -4.14 -1.60 13.25
C ASP A 85 -5.19 -1.41 12.16
N ARG A 86 -4.74 -1.22 10.91
CA ARG A 86 -5.57 -1.06 9.73
C ARG A 86 -4.97 -1.84 8.57
N PHE A 87 -5.83 -2.53 7.83
CA PHE A 87 -5.46 -3.28 6.65
C PHE A 87 -6.20 -2.75 5.43
N PHE A 88 -5.46 -2.47 4.36
CA PHE A 88 -6.00 -2.04 3.07
C PHE A 88 -5.58 -2.98 1.95
N PHE A 89 -6.46 -3.18 0.99
CA PHE A 89 -6.02 -3.51 -0.37
C PHE A 89 -5.73 -2.21 -1.14
N ALA A 90 -4.70 -2.21 -1.97
CA ALA A 90 -4.47 -1.18 -2.96
C ALA A 90 -4.51 -1.76 -4.37
N VAL A 91 -5.33 -1.17 -5.24
CA VAL A 91 -5.56 -1.64 -6.62
C VAL A 91 -5.52 -0.49 -7.62
N GLY A 92 -5.43 -0.81 -8.91
CA GLY A 92 -5.58 0.17 -9.98
C GLY A 92 -7.04 0.51 -10.27
N GLU A 93 -7.28 1.64 -10.95
CA GLU A 93 -8.64 2.14 -11.29
C GLU A 93 -9.51 1.11 -12.02
N GLY A 94 -8.94 0.30 -12.91
CA GLY A 94 -9.65 -0.72 -13.66
C GLY A 94 -9.87 -2.05 -12.94
N PHE A 95 -9.50 -2.17 -11.66
CA PHE A 95 -9.63 -3.42 -10.91
C PHE A 95 -11.08 -3.63 -10.45
N PRO A 96 -11.67 -4.83 -10.63
CA PRO A 96 -13.04 -5.09 -10.19
C PRO A 96 -13.12 -5.11 -8.65
N HIS A 97 -13.89 -4.21 -8.05
CA HIS A 97 -13.98 -4.09 -6.59
C HIS A 97 -14.91 -5.13 -5.94
N ASP A 98 -15.87 -5.67 -6.70
CA ASP A 98 -16.89 -6.62 -6.27
C ASP A 98 -16.33 -7.99 -5.86
N ILE A 99 -15.10 -8.31 -6.30
CA ILE A 99 -14.42 -9.55 -5.90
C ILE A 99 -13.65 -9.41 -4.58
N LEU A 100 -13.44 -8.18 -4.11
CA LEU A 100 -12.70 -7.92 -2.88
C LEU A 100 -13.63 -8.12 -1.67
N PRO A 101 -13.11 -8.60 -0.53
CA PRO A 101 -13.89 -8.63 0.71
C PRO A 101 -14.29 -7.20 1.13
N ASP A 102 -15.45 -7.06 1.76
CA ASP A 102 -16.00 -5.75 2.16
C ASP A 102 -15.35 -5.16 3.41
N GLU A 103 -14.77 -6.00 4.26
CA GLU A 103 -14.23 -5.58 5.56
C GLU A 103 -12.92 -4.78 5.45
N PRO A 104 -11.88 -5.21 4.71
CA PRO A 104 -10.67 -4.40 4.50
C PRO A 104 -10.94 -3.03 3.90
N GLY A 105 -10.09 -2.05 4.25
CA GLY A 105 -10.08 -0.79 3.54
C GLY A 105 -9.66 -0.97 2.07
N LEU A 106 -10.02 0.00 1.24
CA LEU A 106 -9.70 0.00 -0.19
C LEU A 106 -9.07 1.33 -0.61
N ILE A 107 -7.88 1.23 -1.19
CA ILE A 107 -7.16 2.31 -1.85
C ILE A 107 -7.21 2.04 -3.36
N VAL A 108 -7.56 3.06 -4.14
CA VAL A 108 -7.36 3.05 -5.60
C VAL A 108 -6.22 3.98 -5.92
N ALA A 109 -5.23 3.47 -6.64
CA ALA A 109 -3.97 4.17 -6.90
C ALA A 109 -3.51 4.03 -8.35
N ASP A 110 -2.71 5.01 -8.77
CA ASP A 110 -1.94 4.99 -10.00
C ASP A 110 -0.50 5.46 -9.74
N ARG A 111 0.29 5.69 -10.80
CA ARG A 111 1.68 6.15 -10.68
C ARG A 111 1.84 7.56 -10.11
N PHE A 112 0.75 8.33 -10.03
CA PHE A 112 0.72 9.73 -9.66
C PHE A 112 0.25 9.93 -8.22
N GLY A 113 -0.79 9.23 -7.80
CA GLY A 113 -1.36 9.33 -6.46
C GLY A 113 -2.33 8.19 -6.15
N ALA A 114 -3.13 8.37 -5.11
CA ALA A 114 -4.15 7.41 -4.71
C ALA A 114 -5.26 8.10 -3.91
N ALA A 115 -6.38 7.39 -3.74
CA ALA A 115 -7.49 7.80 -2.89
C ALA A 115 -7.98 6.61 -2.06
N ILE A 116 -8.38 6.89 -0.81
CA ILE A 116 -9.12 5.93 0.02
C ILE A 116 -10.58 5.92 -0.44
N LEU A 117 -11.05 4.81 -1.01
CA LEU A 117 -12.45 4.64 -1.39
C LEU A 117 -13.29 4.02 -0.28
N ARG A 118 -12.64 3.21 0.58
CA ARG A 118 -13.27 2.60 1.75
C ARG A 118 -12.29 2.62 2.90
N GLU A 119 -12.70 3.20 4.01
CA GLU A 119 -11.89 3.20 5.24
C GLU A 119 -11.75 1.79 5.80
N ALA A 120 -10.57 1.50 6.35
CA ALA A 120 -10.34 0.24 7.04
C ALA A 120 -10.86 0.31 8.49
N PRO A 121 -11.52 -0.75 9.00
CA PRO A 121 -11.82 -0.86 10.42
C PRO A 121 -10.51 -0.86 11.23
N GLU A 122 -10.58 -0.29 12.44
CA GLU A 122 -9.45 -0.30 13.36
C GLU A 122 -9.48 -1.55 14.25
N ALA A 123 -8.41 -2.33 14.20
CA ALA A 123 -8.16 -3.49 15.05
C ALA A 123 -6.85 -3.30 15.82
N ARG A 124 -6.93 -2.69 17.01
CA ARG A 124 -5.72 -2.26 17.74
C ARG A 124 -4.75 -3.39 18.02
N LEU A 125 -3.49 -3.18 17.66
CA LEU A 125 -2.39 -4.06 18.02
C LEU A 125 -2.14 -4.08 19.52
N ALA A 126 -1.84 -5.27 20.04
CA ALA A 126 -1.30 -5.45 21.38
C ALA A 126 -0.02 -4.60 21.56
N PRO A 127 0.19 -3.94 22.71
CA PRO A 127 1.32 -3.02 22.92
C PRO A 127 2.70 -3.62 22.61
N ALA A 128 2.92 -4.89 22.99
CA ALA A 128 4.18 -5.59 22.72
C ALA A 128 4.43 -5.79 21.21
N ARG A 129 3.37 -6.09 20.44
CA ARG A 129 3.45 -6.26 18.98
C ARG A 129 3.73 -4.93 18.29
N ARG A 130 3.02 -3.87 18.70
CA ARG A 130 3.25 -2.49 18.23
C ARG A 130 4.72 -2.09 18.43
N LYS A 131 5.24 -2.22 19.65
CA LYS A 131 6.64 -1.90 19.95
C LYS A 131 7.62 -2.66 19.04
N ALA A 132 7.41 -3.95 18.85
CA ALA A 132 8.28 -4.78 18.01
C ALA A 132 8.25 -4.33 16.54
N LEU A 133 7.07 -4.01 16.00
CA LEU A 133 6.91 -3.56 14.62
C LEU A 133 7.46 -2.15 14.41
N THR A 134 7.24 -1.21 15.34
CA THR A 134 7.81 0.14 15.27
C THR A 134 9.33 0.11 15.29
N LEU A 135 9.96 -0.68 16.18
CA LEU A 135 11.42 -0.83 16.19
C LEU A 135 11.95 -1.41 14.88
N LYS A 136 11.26 -2.43 14.35
CA LYS A 136 11.61 -3.03 13.06
C LYS A 136 11.51 -2.03 11.92
N PHE A 137 10.43 -1.25 11.89
CA PHE A 137 10.21 -0.20 10.90
C PHE A 137 11.35 0.82 10.95
N ALA A 138 11.69 1.33 12.14
CA ALA A 138 12.77 2.30 12.31
C ALA A 138 14.13 1.75 11.86
N LEU A 139 14.49 0.53 12.29
CA LEU A 139 15.75 -0.11 11.92
C LEU A 139 15.84 -0.36 10.41
N LEU A 140 14.77 -0.89 9.80
CA LEU A 140 14.74 -1.16 8.36
C LEU A 140 14.83 0.13 7.54
N GLY A 141 14.14 1.19 7.97
CA GLY A 141 14.24 2.51 7.36
C GLY A 141 15.65 3.07 7.42
N SER A 142 16.28 3.03 8.60
CA SER A 142 17.67 3.45 8.78
C SER A 142 18.62 2.67 7.88
N GLN A 143 18.53 1.34 7.85
CA GLN A 143 19.40 0.49 7.03
C GLN A 143 19.24 0.73 5.52
N ARG A 144 18.01 1.02 5.06
CA ARG A 144 17.76 1.37 3.66
C ARG A 144 18.30 2.75 3.32
N LEU A 145 18.16 3.72 4.22
CA LEU A 145 18.73 5.04 4.04
C LEU A 145 20.26 4.98 3.98
N THR A 146 20.91 4.25 4.90
CA THR A 146 22.36 4.05 4.89
C THR A 146 22.82 3.47 3.55
N ARG A 147 22.23 2.36 3.08
CA ARG A 147 22.59 1.77 1.77
C ARG A 147 22.32 2.68 0.57
N THR A 148 21.38 3.61 0.70
CA THR A 148 21.10 4.60 -0.35
C THR A 148 22.15 5.71 -0.38
N LEU A 149 22.62 6.14 0.80
CA LEU A 149 23.62 7.19 0.95
C LEU A 149 25.05 6.68 0.76
N ASP A 150 25.28 5.42 1.11
CA ASP A 150 26.56 4.71 0.99
C ASP A 150 26.29 3.26 0.55
N PRO A 151 26.31 2.99 -0.77
CA PRO A 151 26.10 1.65 -1.31
C PRO A 151 27.17 0.63 -0.92
N GLU A 152 28.37 1.09 -0.51
CA GLU A 152 29.51 0.25 -0.13
C GLU A 152 29.51 -0.07 1.38
N ALA A 153 28.71 0.64 2.18
CA ALA A 153 28.47 0.32 3.58
C ALA A 153 27.64 -0.97 3.69
N CYS A 154 28.31 -2.11 3.61
CA CYS A 154 27.73 -3.43 3.86
C CYS A 154 28.67 -4.33 4.67
#